data_AF-A0A3L7TAJ9-F1
#
_entry.id   AF-A0A3L7TAJ9-F1
#
_cell.length_a   1.000
_cell.length_b   1.000
_cell.length_c   1.000
_cell.angle_alpha   90.00
_cell.angle_beta   90.00
_cell.angle_gamma   90.00
#
_symmetry.space_group_name_H-M   'P 1'
#
loop_
_entity.id
_entity.type
_entity.pdbx_description
1 polymer ?
#
loop_
_entity_poly.entity_id
_entity_poly.type
_entity_poly.pdbx_seq_one_letter_code
_entity_poly.pdbx_strand_id
1 'polypeptide(L)'
;MRTNFTLVAASISATLTTMAFAGPPAVWENVVVANGTNEAPSVPGGIMVPNSMNNPVIDGNGNITIRVQLAGAGITTANSRIILTGKPGAWLTAARDGSPVPGGFPTGYVFNSTTGINGLASSNNISENGGILASGNINGAGNTALLDTAMYFLPRSGTPFNVVRESDPCPGTAGAIMSSAMTAGSGQQTNDLGQSLFATAMTGGDTVTTGAGANNSAIVLLTDGADQLILRKGVSGSAYGYPGLTITPDTFGLWLTGSKVAFSAKLVGTGITTANDAIYMTSFGANPKVGLRVWAREGDAIPGFAGLTIANTSSLSFSQHPMANDGTILFIATLGGSADATNNAAVMTEKFGTFNILMRKGDSIPGITDSTDPNFAGKVFQQPNTSAFVKNRNGLLAFQGIFMNPDGSGIVSPAPSTFFGVRSAEGVVTTILRQGDPVVGLAAGWVYSSINGSTSPCVSDAGVVVFSASIVNATIQEDGSAIMAWDAANGLRVLAKATTSSVSPFGPTGDTNFTGTPCNACTLIGSTGNNGDGGHTGLSSNGWLTLRASDSVSAIYTVARIYLGATGVPCPSDLNADGSVTAPDLSILLSAWGTGGGDINGDGTTNAIDLAALLSAWGACPQ
;
A
#
# COMPACT_ATOMS: atom_id res chain seq x y z
N MET A 1 37.87 -42.62 35.33
CA MET A 1 37.46 -43.20 34.04
C MET A 1 36.15 -42.52 33.66
N ARG A 2 36.17 -41.57 32.72
CA ARG A 2 35.87 -41.77 31.28
C ARG A 2 34.42 -42.28 31.11
N THR A 3 33.50 -41.66 30.37
CA THR A 3 33.61 -40.70 29.26
C THR A 3 32.21 -40.17 28.89
N ASN A 4 32.17 -38.94 28.35
CA ASN A 4 31.05 -38.26 27.66
C ASN A 4 30.42 -39.09 26.52
N PHE A 5 29.16 -38.80 26.15
CA PHE A 5 28.73 -38.52 24.76
C PHE A 5 27.36 -37.80 24.80
N THR A 6 27.30 -36.46 24.68
CA THR A 6 27.10 -35.63 23.46
C THR A 6 25.81 -35.93 22.68
N LEU A 7 24.81 -35.05 22.82
CA LEU A 7 23.71 -34.90 21.87
C LEU A 7 24.28 -34.16 20.64
N VAL A 8 24.45 -34.87 19.53
CA VAL A 8 24.93 -34.30 18.25
C VAL A 8 23.73 -34.04 17.35
N ALA A 9 23.62 -32.78 16.90
CA ALA A 9 22.81 -32.37 15.77
C ALA A 9 23.46 -32.80 14.44
N ALA A 10 22.62 -33.25 13.50
CA ALA A 10 22.77 -33.38 12.03
C ALA A 10 21.94 -34.60 11.59
N SER A 11 21.24 -34.65 10.45
CA SER A 11 21.62 -34.14 9.14
C SER A 11 20.43 -33.95 8.18
N ILE A 12 20.63 -33.00 7.28
CA ILE A 12 19.98 -32.81 5.98
C ILE A 12 20.01 -34.12 5.17
N SER A 13 18.92 -34.46 4.48
CA SER A 13 18.97 -35.28 3.27
C SER A 13 17.92 -34.78 2.27
N ALA A 14 18.41 -34.38 1.10
CA ALA A 14 17.63 -33.92 -0.03
C ALA A 14 17.02 -35.11 -0.78
N THR A 15 15.74 -34.99 -1.13
CA THR A 15 15.14 -35.72 -2.25
C THR A 15 14.58 -34.70 -3.23
N LEU A 16 15.14 -34.75 -4.44
CA LEU A 16 14.79 -33.92 -5.59
C LEU A 16 13.42 -34.37 -6.12
N THR A 17 12.38 -33.57 -5.90
CA THR A 17 11.09 -33.66 -6.63
C THR A 17 10.48 -32.27 -6.71
N THR A 18 10.36 -31.77 -7.95
CA THR A 18 9.44 -30.73 -8.46
C THR A 18 9.18 -29.49 -7.61
N MET A 19 9.54 -28.33 -8.19
CA MET A 19 9.20 -26.98 -7.77
C MET A 19 7.83 -26.87 -7.08
N ALA A 20 7.82 -26.55 -5.79
CA ALA A 20 6.65 -26.00 -5.12
C ALA A 20 6.69 -24.47 -5.24
N PHE A 21 6.40 -23.96 -6.44
CA PHE A 21 5.79 -22.63 -6.55
C PHE A 21 4.42 -22.72 -5.89
N ALA A 22 4.10 -21.76 -5.01
CA ALA A 22 2.82 -21.54 -4.34
C ALA A 22 2.07 -22.82 -3.88
N GLY A 23 1.88 -22.97 -2.56
CA GLY A 23 0.84 -23.88 -2.08
C GLY A 23 -0.47 -23.66 -2.86
N PRO A 24 -1.19 -24.73 -3.24
CA PRO A 24 -2.37 -24.61 -4.11
C PRO A 24 -3.38 -23.67 -3.45
N PRO A 25 -3.85 -22.59 -4.13
CA PRO A 25 -4.05 -22.49 -5.58
C PRO A 25 -3.47 -21.22 -6.28
N ALA A 26 -2.48 -20.52 -5.71
CA ALA A 26 -2.11 -19.20 -6.22
C ALA A 26 -1.20 -19.25 -7.48
N VAL A 27 -1.77 -19.04 -8.68
CA VAL A 27 -1.03 -18.96 -9.95
C VAL A 27 -1.08 -17.54 -10.50
N TRP A 28 0.04 -17.05 -11.05
CA TRP A 28 0.09 -15.77 -11.74
C TRP A 28 -0.75 -15.80 -13.03
N GLU A 29 -1.61 -14.80 -13.17
CA GLU A 29 -2.30 -14.49 -14.43
C GLU A 29 -1.67 -13.25 -15.06
N ASN A 30 -1.11 -13.41 -16.26
CA ASN A 30 -0.68 -12.27 -17.07
C ASN A 30 -1.92 -11.58 -17.66
N VAL A 31 -2.11 -10.31 -17.30
CA VAL A 31 -3.34 -9.59 -17.63
C VAL A 31 -3.19 -8.73 -18.87
N VAL A 32 -2.01 -8.12 -19.03
CA VAL A 32 -1.68 -7.32 -20.21
C VAL A 32 -0.16 -7.32 -20.44
N VAL A 33 0.24 -7.30 -21.72
CA VAL A 33 1.64 -7.28 -22.15
C VAL A 33 1.85 -6.13 -23.14
N ALA A 34 2.79 -5.24 -22.86
CA ALA A 34 3.24 -4.18 -23.75
C ALA A 34 4.64 -4.52 -24.28
N ASN A 35 4.69 -4.93 -25.55
CA ASN A 35 5.91 -5.28 -26.29
C ASN A 35 6.06 -4.48 -27.60
N GLY A 36 5.26 -3.41 -27.77
CA GLY A 36 5.24 -2.61 -29.00
C GLY A 36 4.46 -3.22 -30.17
N THR A 37 3.76 -4.34 -29.96
CA THR A 37 2.90 -4.97 -30.98
C THR A 37 1.52 -5.35 -30.45
N ASN A 38 1.37 -5.62 -29.15
CA ASN A 38 0.08 -5.90 -28.55
C ASN A 38 -0.82 -4.66 -28.50
N GLU A 39 -2.06 -4.83 -28.95
CA GLU A 39 -3.11 -3.83 -28.83
C GLU A 39 -3.64 -3.74 -27.40
N ALA A 40 -4.10 -2.54 -27.01
CA ALA A 40 -4.84 -2.36 -25.78
C ALA A 40 -6.20 -3.08 -25.87
N PRO A 41 -6.61 -3.88 -24.86
CA PRO A 41 -7.77 -4.76 -24.94
C PRO A 41 -9.12 -4.16 -25.36
N SER A 42 -9.33 -2.84 -25.17
CA SER A 42 -10.57 -2.14 -25.55
C SER A 42 -10.36 -1.05 -26.61
N VAL A 43 -9.17 -1.00 -27.25
CA VAL A 43 -8.85 -0.02 -28.29
C VAL A 43 -8.21 -0.73 -29.48
N PRO A 44 -9.02 -1.21 -30.45
CA PRO A 44 -8.51 -1.80 -31.68
C PRO A 44 -7.53 -0.86 -32.39
N GLY A 45 -6.38 -1.38 -32.81
CA GLY A 45 -5.29 -0.63 -33.45
C GLY A 45 -4.48 0.30 -32.53
N GLY A 46 -4.84 0.42 -31.24
CA GLY A 46 -4.07 1.17 -30.25
C GLY A 46 -2.99 0.29 -29.63
N ILE A 47 -1.77 0.39 -30.13
CA ILE A 47 -0.62 -0.41 -29.68
C ILE A 47 -0.12 0.12 -28.34
N MET A 48 0.04 -0.75 -27.35
CA MET A 48 0.58 -0.35 -26.05
C MET A 48 2.09 -0.11 -26.14
N VAL A 49 2.51 1.09 -25.74
CA VAL A 49 3.92 1.48 -25.74
C VAL A 49 4.64 0.72 -24.61
N PRO A 50 5.78 0.05 -24.88
CA PRO A 50 6.61 -0.55 -23.83
C PRO A 50 6.97 0.46 -22.73
N ASN A 51 7.06 -0.01 -21.49
CA ASN A 51 7.35 0.82 -20.31
C ASN A 51 6.36 1.97 -20.03
N SER A 52 5.16 1.95 -20.61
CA SER A 52 4.17 3.03 -20.43
C SER A 52 3.01 2.70 -19.49
N MET A 53 2.95 1.46 -19.01
CA MET A 53 1.93 1.00 -18.08
C MET A 53 2.26 1.52 -16.68
N ASN A 54 1.58 2.58 -16.27
CA ASN A 54 1.79 3.22 -14.99
C ASN A 54 0.91 2.58 -13.93
N ASN A 55 1.56 2.17 -12.83
CA ASN A 55 1.02 1.96 -11.48
C ASN A 55 -0.31 1.20 -11.41
N PRO A 56 -0.36 -0.09 -11.80
CA PRO A 56 -1.54 -0.91 -11.61
C PRO A 56 -2.01 -0.88 -10.16
N VAL A 57 -3.32 -0.71 -10.00
CA VAL A 57 -4.04 -0.90 -8.72
C VAL A 57 -5.06 -2.01 -8.92
N ILE A 58 -5.45 -2.69 -7.85
CA ILE A 58 -6.34 -3.87 -7.92
C ILE A 58 -7.44 -3.80 -6.85
N ASP A 59 -8.69 -4.01 -7.26
CA ASP A 59 -9.83 -4.05 -6.32
C ASP A 59 -9.99 -5.43 -5.67
N GLY A 60 -10.89 -5.53 -4.68
CA GLY A 60 -11.20 -6.81 -4.02
C GLY A 60 -11.80 -7.88 -4.95
N ASN A 61 -12.22 -7.52 -6.16
CA ASN A 61 -12.75 -8.45 -7.17
C ASN A 61 -11.67 -8.88 -8.18
N GLY A 62 -10.43 -8.48 -7.95
CA GLY A 62 -9.29 -8.76 -8.81
C GLY A 62 -9.23 -7.90 -10.07
N ASN A 63 -10.08 -6.89 -10.24
CA ASN A 63 -10.00 -5.99 -11.39
C ASN A 63 -8.81 -5.07 -11.23
N ILE A 64 -7.97 -5.03 -12.26
CA ILE A 64 -6.83 -4.14 -12.35
C ILE A 64 -7.28 -2.84 -13.00
N THR A 65 -6.88 -1.71 -12.43
CA THR A 65 -6.91 -0.41 -13.11
C THR A 65 -5.49 0.04 -13.42
N ILE A 66 -5.23 0.36 -14.69
CA ILE A 66 -3.92 0.79 -15.20
C ILE A 66 -4.09 1.94 -16.15
N ARG A 67 -3.07 2.79 -16.20
CA ARG A 67 -2.93 3.79 -17.24
C ARG A 67 -1.85 3.40 -18.21
N VAL A 68 -2.13 3.52 -19.51
CA VAL A 68 -1.23 3.08 -20.58
C VAL A 68 -1.07 4.20 -21.60
N GLN A 69 0.12 4.30 -22.21
CA GLN A 69 0.32 5.11 -23.41
C GLN A 69 0.16 4.23 -24.65
N LEU A 70 -0.55 4.76 -25.64
CA LEU A 70 -0.82 4.13 -26.91
C LEU A 70 0.03 4.75 -28.01
N ALA A 71 0.29 3.96 -29.05
CA ALA A 71 0.85 4.35 -30.33
C ALA A 71 0.08 3.64 -31.46
N GLY A 72 0.40 3.96 -32.71
CA GLY A 72 -0.23 3.35 -33.89
C GLY A 72 -0.96 4.38 -34.76
N ALA A 73 -1.60 3.89 -35.82
CA ALA A 73 -2.30 4.74 -36.78
C ALA A 73 -3.44 5.51 -36.09
N GLY A 74 -3.50 6.84 -36.29
CA GLY A 74 -4.51 7.70 -35.67
C GLY A 74 -4.26 8.03 -34.20
N ILE A 75 -3.18 7.52 -33.59
CA ILE A 75 -2.77 7.91 -32.25
C ILE A 75 -1.84 9.13 -32.33
N THR A 76 -2.21 10.17 -31.59
CA THR A 76 -1.50 11.44 -31.48
C THR A 76 -1.31 11.81 -30.00
N THR A 77 -0.58 12.88 -29.71
CA THR A 77 -0.45 13.39 -28.33
C THR A 77 -1.78 13.74 -27.68
N ALA A 78 -2.83 13.97 -28.48
CA ALA A 78 -4.17 14.36 -28.03
C ALA A 78 -5.10 13.17 -27.69
N ASN A 79 -4.67 11.93 -27.93
CA ASN A 79 -5.51 10.74 -27.67
C ASN A 79 -4.70 9.49 -27.25
N SER A 80 -3.45 9.72 -26.82
CA SER A 80 -2.45 8.67 -26.57
C SER A 80 -2.53 8.05 -25.19
N ARG A 81 -3.20 8.64 -24.20
CA ARG A 81 -3.29 8.04 -22.86
C ARG A 81 -4.69 7.48 -22.61
N ILE A 82 -4.72 6.33 -21.96
CA ILE A 82 -5.94 5.62 -21.60
C ILE A 82 -5.83 5.06 -20.18
N ILE A 83 -6.92 5.11 -19.43
CA ILE A 83 -7.10 4.34 -18.21
C ILE A 83 -7.99 3.15 -18.56
N LEU A 84 -7.44 1.95 -18.39
CA LEU A 84 -8.13 0.67 -18.57
C LEU A 84 -8.45 0.08 -17.20
N THR A 85 -9.63 -0.52 -17.07
CA THR A 85 -10.00 -1.25 -15.86
C THR A 85 -10.64 -2.59 -16.22
N GLY A 86 -10.30 -3.65 -15.47
CA GLY A 86 -10.88 -4.97 -15.67
C GLY A 86 -9.92 -6.12 -15.40
N LYS A 87 -10.25 -7.26 -15.98
CA LYS A 87 -9.53 -8.53 -15.83
C LYS A 87 -9.44 -9.26 -17.18
N PRO A 88 -8.67 -10.37 -17.31
CA PRO A 88 -8.54 -11.06 -18.58
C PRO A 88 -9.93 -11.42 -19.15
N GLY A 89 -10.15 -11.07 -20.42
CA GLY A 89 -11.43 -11.27 -21.12
C GLY A 89 -12.55 -10.25 -20.83
N ALA A 90 -12.38 -9.35 -19.87
CA ALA A 90 -13.39 -8.36 -19.48
C ALA A 90 -12.74 -7.00 -19.14
N TRP A 91 -12.31 -6.27 -20.18
CA TRP A 91 -11.68 -4.97 -20.05
C TRP A 91 -12.59 -3.84 -20.51
N LEU A 92 -12.55 -2.72 -19.79
CA LEU A 92 -13.27 -1.50 -20.10
C LEU A 92 -12.31 -0.31 -20.21
N THR A 93 -12.65 0.65 -21.08
CA THR A 93 -12.02 1.97 -21.09
C THR A 93 -12.70 2.82 -20.01
N ALA A 94 -11.98 3.18 -18.96
CA ALA A 94 -12.47 4.08 -17.91
C ALA A 94 -12.39 5.55 -18.36
N ALA A 95 -11.25 5.96 -18.92
CA ALA A 95 -11.08 7.29 -19.48
C ALA A 95 -10.02 7.27 -20.58
N ARG A 96 -10.08 8.21 -21.52
CA ARG A 96 -9.07 8.35 -22.57
C ARG A 96 -8.89 9.81 -22.95
N ASP A 97 -7.64 10.19 -23.24
CA ASP A 97 -7.31 11.49 -23.84
C ASP A 97 -8.19 11.76 -25.07
N GLY A 98 -8.65 13.00 -25.21
CA GLY A 98 -9.53 13.47 -26.28
C GLY A 98 -10.98 12.96 -26.19
N SER A 99 -11.30 12.09 -25.24
CA SER A 99 -12.69 11.68 -25.01
C SER A 99 -13.46 12.73 -24.19
N PRO A 100 -14.80 12.77 -24.30
CA PRO A 100 -15.61 13.67 -23.51
C PRO A 100 -15.36 13.53 -22.01
N VAL A 101 -15.32 14.67 -21.30
CA VAL A 101 -15.24 14.68 -19.83
C VAL A 101 -16.60 14.27 -19.27
N PRO A 102 -16.69 13.24 -18.41
CA PRO A 102 -17.95 12.78 -17.85
C PRO A 102 -18.39 13.65 -16.67
N GLY A 103 -19.55 13.37 -16.07
CA GLY A 103 -19.99 14.06 -14.86
C GLY A 103 -20.64 15.43 -15.09
N GLY A 104 -21.34 15.59 -16.20
CA GLY A 104 -22.17 16.77 -16.46
C GLY A 104 -21.44 17.97 -17.06
N PHE A 105 -20.18 17.80 -17.50
CA PHE A 105 -19.47 18.85 -18.23
C PHE A 105 -20.20 19.24 -19.53
N PRO A 106 -20.13 20.51 -19.95
CA PRO A 106 -20.75 20.95 -21.20
C PRO A 106 -20.25 20.13 -22.40
N THR A 107 -21.13 19.90 -23.37
CA THR A 107 -20.78 19.21 -24.61
C THR A 107 -19.59 19.89 -25.29
N GLY A 108 -18.60 19.09 -25.71
CA GLY A 108 -17.38 19.57 -26.35
C GLY A 108 -16.17 19.69 -25.41
N TYR A 109 -16.35 19.53 -24.10
CA TYR A 109 -15.23 19.35 -23.18
C TYR A 109 -14.58 17.97 -23.35
N VAL A 110 -13.26 17.93 -23.46
CA VAL A 110 -12.47 16.70 -23.62
C VAL A 110 -11.25 16.66 -22.70
N PHE A 111 -10.74 15.46 -22.41
CA PHE A 111 -9.48 15.27 -21.68
C PHE A 111 -8.26 15.63 -22.54
N ASN A 112 -7.84 16.89 -22.49
CA ASN A 112 -6.62 17.38 -23.13
C ASN A 112 -6.26 18.76 -22.57
N SER A 113 -4.99 19.13 -22.67
CA SER A 113 -4.62 20.55 -22.60
C SER A 113 -5.16 21.33 -23.81
N THR A 114 -5.10 22.66 -23.73
CA THR A 114 -5.38 23.56 -24.86
C THR A 114 -4.48 23.31 -26.08
N THR A 115 -3.33 22.69 -25.89
CA THR A 115 -2.40 22.30 -26.97
C THR A 115 -2.62 20.87 -27.48
N GLY A 116 -3.65 20.16 -27.00
CA GLY A 116 -3.92 18.77 -27.40
C GLY A 116 -2.86 17.79 -26.88
N ILE A 117 -2.40 17.99 -25.64
CA ILE A 117 -1.36 17.17 -25.03
C ILE A 117 -1.82 16.76 -23.63
N ASN A 118 -1.56 15.50 -23.26
CA ASN A 118 -1.55 15.01 -21.87
C ASN A 118 -2.85 15.31 -21.07
N GLY A 119 -4.00 14.81 -21.53
CA GLY A 119 -5.26 14.98 -20.81
C GLY A 119 -5.27 14.28 -19.45
N LEU A 120 -4.99 12.98 -19.41
CA LEU A 120 -5.10 12.18 -18.20
C LEU A 120 -3.82 12.24 -17.34
N ALA A 121 -4.01 12.51 -16.06
CA ALA A 121 -2.99 12.43 -15.02
C ALA A 121 -2.42 11.01 -14.90
N SER A 122 -1.20 10.88 -14.35
CA SER A 122 -0.51 9.59 -14.24
C SER A 122 -0.93 8.74 -13.04
N SER A 123 -1.56 9.33 -12.04
CA SER A 123 -1.95 8.67 -10.79
C SER A 123 -3.15 7.75 -11.01
N ASN A 124 -3.09 6.52 -10.50
CA ASN A 124 -4.23 5.62 -10.44
C ASN A 124 -4.67 5.49 -8.98
N ASN A 125 -5.81 6.07 -8.64
CA ASN A 125 -6.37 6.00 -7.29
C ASN A 125 -7.73 5.32 -7.41
N ILE A 126 -7.91 4.21 -6.71
CA ILE A 126 -9.22 3.53 -6.64
C ILE A 126 -9.76 3.56 -5.22
N SER A 127 -11.07 3.49 -5.05
CA SER A 127 -11.72 3.18 -3.78
C SER A 127 -11.72 1.66 -3.54
N GLU A 128 -12.08 1.22 -2.33
CA GLU A 128 -11.97 -0.19 -1.95
C GLU A 128 -12.86 -1.09 -2.83
N ASN A 129 -14.03 -0.58 -3.23
CA ASN A 129 -14.94 -1.27 -4.15
C ASN A 129 -14.52 -1.20 -5.64
N GLY A 130 -13.43 -0.49 -5.97
CA GLY A 130 -12.94 -0.34 -7.33
C GLY A 130 -13.48 0.87 -8.10
N GLY A 131 -14.12 1.83 -7.43
CA GLY A 131 -14.39 3.14 -8.02
C GLY A 131 -13.09 3.87 -8.35
N ILE A 132 -13.01 4.61 -9.46
CA ILE A 132 -11.76 5.22 -9.96
C ILE A 132 -11.85 6.73 -9.77
N LEU A 133 -10.88 7.31 -9.05
CA LEU A 133 -10.64 8.74 -9.06
C LEU A 133 -9.66 9.07 -10.18
N ALA A 134 -10.16 9.73 -11.21
CA ALA A 134 -9.36 10.16 -12.35
C ALA A 134 -9.36 11.69 -12.44
N SER A 135 -8.36 12.23 -13.14
CA SER A 135 -8.13 13.67 -13.20
C SER A 135 -7.23 14.04 -14.35
N GLY A 136 -7.10 15.34 -14.58
CA GLY A 136 -6.06 15.92 -15.41
C GLY A 136 -6.56 17.13 -16.17
N ASN A 137 -5.90 17.42 -17.29
CA ASN A 137 -6.23 18.57 -18.12
C ASN A 137 -7.51 18.34 -18.91
N ILE A 138 -8.36 19.37 -18.93
CA ILE A 138 -9.60 19.43 -19.68
C ILE A 138 -9.61 20.67 -20.57
N ASN A 139 -10.21 20.56 -21.74
CA ASN A 139 -10.36 21.68 -22.66
C ASN A 139 -11.72 21.66 -23.36
N GLY A 140 -12.29 22.85 -23.59
CA GLY A 140 -13.61 23.05 -24.20
C GLY A 140 -13.89 24.53 -24.48
N ALA A 141 -15.04 24.84 -25.08
CA ALA A 141 -15.41 26.23 -25.36
C ALA A 141 -15.47 27.07 -24.06
N GLY A 142 -14.89 28.26 -24.10
CA GLY A 142 -14.84 29.17 -22.94
C GLY A 142 -13.84 28.77 -21.84
N ASN A 143 -13.04 27.73 -22.06
CA ASN A 143 -12.02 27.32 -21.10
C ASN A 143 -10.88 28.34 -21.03
N THR A 144 -10.36 28.57 -19.82
CA THR A 144 -9.20 29.45 -19.58
C THR A 144 -8.13 28.66 -18.83
N ALA A 145 -6.93 29.21 -18.69
CA ALA A 145 -5.85 28.60 -17.92
C ALA A 145 -6.15 28.45 -16.41
N LEU A 146 -7.30 28.94 -15.93
CA LEU A 146 -7.76 28.80 -14.54
C LEU A 146 -8.92 27.79 -14.41
N LEU A 147 -9.30 27.13 -15.50
CA LEU A 147 -10.45 26.21 -15.56
C LEU A 147 -10.09 24.90 -16.26
N ASP A 148 -8.79 24.65 -16.47
CA ASP A 148 -8.29 23.62 -17.38
C ASP A 148 -7.87 22.33 -16.68
N THR A 149 -8.17 22.18 -15.39
CA THR A 149 -8.01 20.93 -14.65
C THR A 149 -9.27 20.55 -13.88
N ALA A 150 -9.53 19.24 -13.76
CA ALA A 150 -10.65 18.69 -12.99
C ALA A 150 -10.36 17.28 -12.48
N MET A 151 -11.05 16.92 -11.39
CA MET A 151 -11.15 15.56 -10.88
C MET A 151 -12.58 15.04 -11.01
N TYR A 152 -12.72 13.77 -11.33
CA TYR A 152 -14.01 13.11 -11.51
C TYR A 152 -13.92 11.68 -10.97
N PHE A 153 -15.04 11.17 -10.49
CA PHE A 153 -15.12 9.84 -9.91
C PHE A 153 -15.97 8.94 -10.80
N LEU A 154 -15.42 7.77 -11.12
CA LEU A 154 -16.12 6.69 -11.81
C LEU A 154 -16.45 5.63 -10.77
N PRO A 155 -17.67 5.65 -10.18
CA PRO A 155 -18.04 4.60 -9.25
C PRO A 155 -18.06 3.26 -9.99
N ARG A 156 -17.78 2.16 -9.28
CA ARG A 156 -17.86 0.79 -9.83
C ARG A 156 -19.21 0.55 -10.51
N SER A 157 -20.27 1.06 -9.89
CA SER A 157 -21.64 1.02 -10.39
C SER A 157 -22.26 2.40 -10.26
N GLY A 158 -22.92 2.87 -11.32
CA GLY A 158 -23.59 4.17 -11.34
C GLY A 158 -23.04 5.07 -12.44
N THR A 159 -23.42 6.35 -12.37
CA THR A 159 -23.02 7.37 -13.34
C THR A 159 -21.78 8.10 -12.82
N PRO A 160 -20.74 8.29 -13.64
CA PRO A 160 -19.61 9.12 -13.25
C PRO A 160 -20.03 10.57 -12.98
N PHE A 161 -19.39 11.21 -12.01
CA PHE A 161 -19.70 12.59 -11.60
C PHE A 161 -18.43 13.44 -11.45
N ASN A 162 -18.58 14.75 -11.61
CA ASN A 162 -17.52 15.71 -11.34
C ASN A 162 -17.31 15.84 -9.83
N VAL A 163 -16.07 15.72 -9.38
CA VAL A 163 -15.71 15.90 -7.97
C VAL A 163 -15.36 17.37 -7.72
N VAL A 164 -14.47 17.93 -8.53
CA VAL A 164 -14.02 19.32 -8.41
C VAL A 164 -13.37 19.78 -9.71
N ARG A 165 -13.53 21.06 -10.03
CA ARG A 165 -12.81 21.75 -11.10
C ARG A 165 -11.97 22.88 -10.53
N GLU A 166 -10.88 23.20 -11.21
CA GLU A 166 -10.09 24.38 -10.88
C GLU A 166 -10.95 25.65 -10.88
N SER A 167 -10.66 26.54 -9.94
CA SER A 167 -11.44 27.75 -9.65
C SER A 167 -12.86 27.53 -9.14
N ASP A 168 -13.24 26.30 -8.77
CA ASP A 168 -14.46 26.09 -8.00
C ASP A 168 -14.38 26.86 -6.65
N PRO A 169 -15.51 27.37 -6.13
CA PRO A 169 -15.54 28.09 -4.86
C PRO A 169 -14.96 27.25 -3.74
N CYS A 170 -14.10 27.85 -2.91
CA CYS A 170 -13.64 27.18 -1.69
C CYS A 170 -14.73 27.25 -0.62
N PRO A 171 -15.22 26.12 -0.10
CA PRO A 171 -16.28 26.10 0.91
C PRO A 171 -15.93 26.89 2.17
N GLY A 172 -16.94 27.46 2.82
CA GLY A 172 -16.74 28.17 4.10
C GLY A 172 -15.95 29.47 3.99
N THR A 173 -15.71 29.99 2.79
CA THR A 173 -15.03 31.26 2.53
C THR A 173 -16.00 32.30 1.97
N ALA A 174 -15.68 33.59 2.12
CA ALA A 174 -16.43 34.66 1.45
C ALA A 174 -15.88 34.91 0.04
N GLY A 175 -16.24 34.03 -0.90
CA GLY A 175 -15.97 34.20 -2.33
C GLY A 175 -14.53 33.85 -2.77
N ALA A 176 -13.77 33.13 -1.95
CA ALA A 176 -12.49 32.59 -2.38
C ALA A 176 -12.70 31.38 -3.30
N ILE A 177 -11.76 31.17 -4.21
CA ILE A 177 -11.74 30.03 -5.13
C ILE A 177 -10.50 29.19 -4.90
N MET A 178 -10.60 27.90 -5.23
CA MET A 178 -9.47 26.98 -5.21
C MET A 178 -8.60 27.19 -6.46
N SER A 179 -7.36 27.62 -6.26
CA SER A 179 -6.44 27.99 -7.35
C SER A 179 -5.33 26.97 -7.60
N SER A 180 -5.36 25.83 -6.91
CA SER A 180 -4.49 24.69 -7.23
C SER A 180 -5.00 23.96 -8.47
N ALA A 181 -4.08 23.38 -9.24
CA ALA A 181 -4.45 22.43 -10.28
C ALA A 181 -5.20 21.24 -9.68
N MET A 182 -6.39 20.94 -10.20
CA MET A 182 -7.25 19.84 -9.76
C MET A 182 -6.82 18.53 -10.40
N THR A 183 -5.60 18.10 -10.05
CA THR A 183 -5.02 16.84 -10.48
C THR A 183 -4.77 15.93 -9.28
N ALA A 184 -5.21 14.68 -9.38
CA ALA A 184 -5.08 13.72 -8.29
C ALA A 184 -3.61 13.33 -8.08
N GLY A 185 -3.13 13.54 -6.87
CA GLY A 185 -1.76 13.22 -6.48
C GLY A 185 -1.50 11.71 -6.41
N SER A 186 -0.22 11.36 -6.46
CA SER A 186 0.24 10.04 -6.04
C SER A 186 0.01 9.86 -4.54
N GLY A 187 -0.71 8.80 -4.16
CA GLY A 187 -1.10 8.56 -2.77
C GLY A 187 -2.37 9.30 -2.33
N GLN A 188 -3.12 9.91 -3.25
CA GLN A 188 -4.42 10.49 -2.92
C GLN A 188 -5.41 9.37 -2.56
N GLN A 189 -6.00 9.48 -1.38
CA GLN A 189 -6.95 8.51 -0.86
C GLN A 189 -8.36 8.93 -1.25
N THR A 190 -9.10 8.02 -1.89
CA THR A 190 -10.51 8.22 -2.27
C THR A 190 -11.35 7.15 -1.62
N ASN A 191 -12.49 7.54 -1.08
CA ASN A 191 -13.45 6.59 -0.53
C ASN A 191 -14.45 6.09 -1.55
N ASP A 192 -15.23 5.07 -1.18
CA ASP A 192 -16.28 4.48 -2.01
C ASP A 192 -17.41 5.47 -2.39
N LEU A 193 -17.49 6.62 -1.70
CA LEU A 193 -18.38 7.73 -2.03
C LEU A 193 -17.74 8.74 -3.01
N GLY A 194 -16.52 8.49 -3.47
CA GLY A 194 -15.75 9.40 -4.33
C GLY A 194 -15.19 10.62 -3.60
N GLN A 195 -15.05 10.54 -2.27
CA GLN A 195 -14.53 11.65 -1.48
C GLN A 195 -13.02 11.55 -1.31
N SER A 196 -12.33 12.69 -1.34
CA SER A 196 -10.88 12.77 -1.14
C SER A 196 -10.48 14.00 -0.36
N LEU A 197 -9.48 13.86 0.51
CA LEU A 197 -8.80 15.03 1.07
C LEU A 197 -7.89 15.67 0.03
N PHE A 198 -7.88 16.99 -0.01
CA PHE A 198 -7.06 17.76 -0.93
C PHE A 198 -6.53 19.03 -0.28
N ALA A 199 -5.23 19.29 -0.45
CA ALA A 199 -4.63 20.56 -0.08
C ALA A 199 -4.67 21.52 -1.26
N THR A 200 -5.24 22.70 -1.04
CA THR A 200 -5.47 23.69 -2.09
C THR A 200 -4.93 25.06 -1.69
N ALA A 201 -4.32 25.75 -2.65
CA ALA A 201 -4.10 27.19 -2.58
C ALA A 201 -5.40 27.91 -2.93
N MET A 202 -5.57 29.12 -2.41
CA MET A 202 -6.75 29.94 -2.68
C MET A 202 -6.39 31.33 -3.19
N THR A 203 -7.32 31.91 -3.93
CA THR A 203 -7.27 33.31 -4.38
C THR A 203 -8.67 33.91 -4.41
N GLY A 204 -8.77 35.23 -4.60
CA GLY A 204 -10.04 35.96 -4.64
C GLY A 204 -10.78 36.02 -3.30
N GLY A 205 -11.94 36.67 -3.29
CA GLY A 205 -12.79 36.79 -2.10
C GLY A 205 -12.07 37.38 -0.88
N ASP A 206 -12.23 36.71 0.26
CA ASP A 206 -11.60 37.03 1.54
C ASP A 206 -10.14 36.54 1.68
N THR A 207 -9.50 36.15 0.59
CA THR A 207 -8.14 35.62 0.61
C THR A 207 -7.10 36.71 0.85
N VAL A 208 -6.25 36.49 1.84
CA VAL A 208 -5.06 37.27 2.17
C VAL A 208 -3.83 36.39 1.86
N THR A 209 -2.98 36.85 0.96
CA THR A 209 -1.85 36.06 0.44
C THR A 209 -0.52 36.34 1.13
N THR A 210 -0.40 37.43 1.89
CA THR A 210 0.86 37.88 2.51
C THR A 210 0.67 38.34 3.96
N GLY A 211 1.77 38.36 4.71
CA GLY A 211 1.79 38.82 6.11
C GLY A 211 1.24 37.80 7.12
N ALA A 212 1.17 38.22 8.39
CA ALA A 212 0.76 37.37 9.51
C ALA A 212 -0.72 36.93 9.45
N GLY A 213 -1.54 37.64 8.67
CA GLY A 213 -2.95 37.30 8.44
C GLY A 213 -3.21 36.44 7.20
N ALA A 214 -2.17 35.90 6.56
CA ALA A 214 -2.34 35.11 5.35
C ALA A 214 -3.19 33.87 5.61
N ASN A 215 -4.20 33.64 4.76
CA ASN A 215 -5.21 32.59 4.90
C ASN A 215 -5.45 31.83 3.58
N ASN A 216 -4.46 31.88 2.68
CA ASN A 216 -4.52 31.46 1.28
C ASN A 216 -4.21 29.99 1.01
N SER A 217 -4.32 29.12 2.02
CA SER A 217 -4.27 27.67 1.84
C SER A 217 -5.29 26.97 2.73
N ALA A 218 -5.78 25.82 2.28
CA ALA A 218 -6.75 25.03 2.99
C ALA A 218 -6.58 23.52 2.70
N ILE A 219 -7.03 22.69 3.64
CA ILE A 219 -7.39 21.30 3.37
C ILE A 219 -8.91 21.27 3.20
N VAL A 220 -9.37 20.64 2.12
CA VAL A 220 -10.78 20.42 1.83
C VAL A 220 -11.08 18.93 1.68
N LEU A 221 -12.33 18.55 1.95
CA LEU A 221 -12.88 17.25 1.57
C LEU A 221 -13.68 17.46 0.28
N LEU A 222 -13.13 16.93 -0.81
CA LEU A 222 -13.77 16.91 -2.12
C LEU A 222 -14.90 15.86 -2.12
N THR A 223 -16.07 16.15 -2.67
CA THR A 223 -17.24 15.25 -2.73
C THR A 223 -18.19 15.63 -3.87
N ASP A 224 -19.08 14.72 -4.28
CA ASP A 224 -20.26 15.12 -5.08
C ASP A 224 -21.18 15.99 -4.20
N GLY A 225 -21.38 17.25 -4.57
CA GLY A 225 -22.15 18.23 -3.81
C GLY A 225 -21.30 19.28 -3.10
N ALA A 226 -21.78 19.79 -1.95
CA ALA A 226 -21.06 20.83 -1.23
C ALA A 226 -19.81 20.24 -0.56
N ASP A 227 -18.65 20.49 -1.18
CA ASP A 227 -17.33 20.33 -0.58
C ASP A 227 -17.26 20.95 0.81
N GLN A 228 -16.27 20.51 1.58
CA GLN A 228 -16.12 20.99 2.95
C GLN A 228 -14.72 21.49 3.24
N LEU A 229 -14.66 22.66 3.87
CA LEU A 229 -13.45 23.18 4.46
C LEU A 229 -13.12 22.37 5.72
N ILE A 230 -12.01 21.65 5.68
CA ILE A 230 -11.52 20.88 6.82
C ILE A 230 -10.67 21.77 7.72
N LEU A 231 -9.70 22.46 7.14
CA LEU A 231 -8.86 23.40 7.88
C LEU A 231 -8.36 24.51 6.95
N ARG A 232 -8.51 25.77 7.37
CA ARG A 232 -7.98 26.94 6.66
C ARG A 232 -6.76 27.48 7.39
N LYS A 233 -5.75 27.88 6.63
CA LYS A 233 -4.61 28.65 7.15
C LYS A 233 -5.09 29.91 7.88
N GLY A 234 -4.49 30.19 9.01
CA GLY A 234 -4.80 31.37 9.82
C GLY A 234 -6.00 31.17 10.76
N VAL A 235 -6.62 29.99 10.80
CA VAL A 235 -7.67 29.70 11.78
C VAL A 235 -7.12 29.83 13.20
N SER A 236 -7.94 30.34 14.11
CA SER A 236 -7.55 30.49 15.52
C SER A 236 -7.30 29.13 16.17
N GLY A 237 -6.16 28.99 16.84
CA GLY A 237 -5.80 27.84 17.63
C GLY A 237 -6.66 27.66 18.89
N SER A 238 -7.46 28.66 19.29
CA SER A 238 -8.28 28.61 20.51
C SER A 238 -9.22 27.40 20.55
N ALA A 239 -9.82 27.04 19.41
CA ALA A 239 -10.72 25.87 19.32
C ALA A 239 -9.98 24.53 19.49
N TYR A 240 -8.65 24.56 19.43
CA TYR A 240 -7.77 23.38 19.45
C TYR A 240 -6.82 23.38 20.67
N GLY A 241 -7.08 24.23 21.67
CA GLY A 241 -6.28 24.30 22.90
C GLY A 241 -5.08 25.25 22.83
N TYR A 242 -4.98 26.08 21.79
CA TYR A 242 -3.84 26.97 21.53
C TYR A 242 -4.27 28.44 21.42
N PRO A 243 -4.74 29.07 22.52
CA PRO A 243 -5.23 30.45 22.48
C PRO A 243 -4.13 31.43 22.08
N GLY A 244 -4.46 32.37 21.19
CA GLY A 244 -3.52 33.39 20.70
C GLY A 244 -2.58 32.93 19.59
N LEU A 245 -2.66 31.65 19.18
CA LEU A 245 -1.92 31.09 18.04
C LEU A 245 -2.85 30.91 16.84
N THR A 246 -2.27 30.77 15.65
CA THR A 246 -2.98 30.36 14.43
C THR A 246 -2.41 29.06 13.89
N ILE A 247 -3.18 28.38 13.05
CA ILE A 247 -2.78 27.10 12.45
C ILE A 247 -2.59 27.25 10.94
N THR A 248 -1.54 26.65 10.40
CA THR A 248 -1.28 26.50 8.97
C THR A 248 -1.30 25.01 8.61
N PRO A 249 -2.26 24.52 7.80
CA PRO A 249 -2.25 23.13 7.35
C PRO A 249 -1.03 22.82 6.49
N ASP A 250 -0.52 21.59 6.59
CA ASP A 250 0.46 21.07 5.63
C ASP A 250 -0.21 20.67 4.32
N THR A 251 0.60 20.57 3.26
CA THR A 251 0.15 20.22 1.90
C THR A 251 0.35 18.75 1.55
N PHE A 252 1.02 18.00 2.41
CA PHE A 252 1.34 16.58 2.23
C PHE A 252 0.97 15.80 3.49
N GLY A 253 0.94 14.46 3.39
CA GLY A 253 0.54 13.62 4.52
C GLY A 253 -0.94 13.82 4.85
N LEU A 254 -1.81 13.68 3.84
CA LEU A 254 -3.25 13.72 4.01
C LEU A 254 -3.78 12.30 3.93
N TRP A 255 -4.42 11.84 4.99
CA TRP A 255 -4.96 10.49 5.07
C TRP A 255 -6.48 10.53 5.26
N LEU A 256 -7.18 9.74 4.46
CA LEU A 256 -8.62 9.51 4.49
C LEU A 256 -8.87 8.00 4.55
N THR A 257 -9.48 7.55 5.64
CA THR A 257 -9.90 6.14 5.79
C THR A 257 -11.37 6.09 6.16
N GLY A 258 -12.19 5.60 5.21
CA GLY A 258 -13.63 5.76 5.24
C GLY A 258 -13.99 7.25 5.23
N SER A 259 -14.47 7.75 6.37
CA SER A 259 -14.72 9.19 6.57
C SER A 259 -13.66 9.87 7.46
N LYS A 260 -12.83 9.13 8.19
CA LYS A 260 -11.89 9.73 9.14
C LYS A 260 -10.72 10.36 8.42
N VAL A 261 -10.18 11.43 8.98
CA VAL A 261 -9.05 12.19 8.43
C VAL A 261 -7.87 12.20 9.38
N ALA A 262 -6.65 12.22 8.87
CA ALA A 262 -5.47 12.69 9.60
C ALA A 262 -4.57 13.51 8.69
N PHE A 263 -3.88 14.46 9.28
CA PHE A 263 -2.88 15.29 8.61
C PHE A 263 -2.05 16.06 9.65
N SER A 264 -0.94 16.64 9.21
CA SER A 264 -0.12 17.55 10.01
C SER A 264 -0.42 19.01 9.71
N ALA A 265 -0.09 19.87 10.66
CA ALA A 265 -0.18 21.31 10.53
C ALA A 265 0.90 21.98 11.40
N LYS A 266 1.11 23.28 11.17
CA LYS A 266 2.02 24.11 11.97
C LYS A 266 1.28 25.16 12.77
N LEU A 267 1.68 25.34 14.02
CA LEU A 267 1.31 26.49 14.84
C LEU A 267 2.12 27.72 14.41
N VAL A 268 1.50 28.89 14.50
CA VAL A 268 2.13 30.18 14.19
C VAL A 268 1.72 31.18 15.26
N GLY A 269 2.70 31.91 15.81
CA GLY A 269 2.45 32.95 16.81
C GLY A 269 3.61 33.14 17.77
N THR A 270 3.41 33.98 18.78
CA THR A 270 4.42 34.27 19.79
C THR A 270 4.80 33.01 20.58
N GLY A 271 6.11 32.77 20.76
CA GLY A 271 6.61 31.60 21.48
C GLY A 271 6.66 30.31 20.66
N ILE A 272 6.25 30.35 19.38
CA ILE A 272 6.38 29.24 18.44
C ILE A 272 7.64 29.40 17.61
N THR A 273 8.39 28.32 17.49
CA THR A 273 9.64 28.18 16.74
C THR A 273 9.58 26.88 15.93
N THR A 274 10.55 26.66 15.05
CA THR A 274 10.67 25.39 14.30
C THR A 274 10.93 24.16 15.18
N ALA A 275 11.10 24.33 16.48
CA ALA A 275 11.29 23.24 17.44
C ALA A 275 10.00 22.81 18.15
N ASN A 276 8.91 23.58 18.03
CA ASN A 276 7.63 23.34 18.71
C ASN A 276 6.40 23.76 17.88
N ASP A 277 6.53 23.85 16.56
CA ASP A 277 5.48 24.30 15.65
C ASP A 277 4.62 23.14 15.13
N ALA A 278 5.14 21.90 15.10
CA ALA A 278 4.42 20.78 14.48
C ALA A 278 3.30 20.23 15.38
N ILE A 279 2.08 20.19 14.83
CA ILE A 279 0.90 19.55 15.41
C ILE A 279 0.32 18.52 14.45
N TYR A 280 -0.36 17.52 15.01
CA TYR A 280 -0.99 16.44 14.26
C TYR A 280 -2.47 16.38 14.61
N MET A 281 -3.30 16.34 13.56
CA MET A 281 -4.74 16.51 13.66
C MET A 281 -5.48 15.29 13.12
N THR A 282 -6.65 15.00 13.70
CA THR A 282 -7.56 13.94 13.23
C THR A 282 -9.02 14.28 13.58
N SER A 283 -9.99 13.54 13.04
CA SER A 283 -11.42 13.72 13.33
C SER A 283 -11.82 13.31 14.77
N PHE A 284 -12.81 13.98 15.37
CA PHE A 284 -13.37 13.69 16.70
C PHE A 284 -14.24 12.42 16.78
N GLY A 285 -14.30 11.60 15.72
CA GLY A 285 -15.14 10.41 15.63
C GLY A 285 -15.15 9.84 14.22
N ALA A 286 -16.18 9.07 13.85
CA ALA A 286 -16.32 8.51 12.51
C ALA A 286 -16.45 9.60 11.43
N ASN A 287 -17.06 10.75 11.73
CA ASN A 287 -17.33 11.79 10.76
C ASN A 287 -16.48 13.06 11.01
N PRO A 288 -15.64 13.51 10.07
CA PRO A 288 -14.78 14.68 10.21
C PRO A 288 -15.59 15.98 10.23
N LYS A 289 -16.86 15.94 9.79
CA LYS A 289 -17.85 17.03 9.92
C LYS A 289 -18.18 17.38 11.36
N VAL A 290 -17.88 16.48 12.32
CA VAL A 290 -18.18 16.66 13.75
C VAL A 290 -17.09 17.48 14.45
N GLY A 291 -15.91 17.64 13.83
CA GLY A 291 -14.82 18.47 14.35
C GLY A 291 -13.45 17.76 14.27
N LEU A 292 -12.40 18.54 14.40
CA LEU A 292 -11.01 18.09 14.43
C LEU A 292 -10.43 18.20 15.84
N ARG A 293 -9.55 17.27 16.21
CA ARG A 293 -8.73 17.33 17.42
C ARG A 293 -7.25 17.33 17.08
N VAL A 294 -6.45 18.02 17.88
CA VAL A 294 -4.99 17.84 17.91
C VAL A 294 -4.71 16.66 18.83
N TRP A 295 -4.07 15.62 18.30
CA TRP A 295 -3.78 14.40 19.07
C TRP A 295 -2.30 14.33 19.48
N ALA A 296 -1.41 15.02 18.79
CA ALA A 296 0.00 15.12 19.16
C ALA A 296 0.59 16.48 18.75
N ARG A 297 1.67 16.86 19.43
CA ARG A 297 2.50 18.03 19.13
C ARG A 297 3.95 17.68 19.47
N GLU A 298 4.90 18.16 18.67
CA GLU A 298 6.31 18.00 19.01
C GLU A 298 6.65 18.74 20.32
N GLY A 299 7.53 18.15 21.13
CA GLY A 299 7.91 18.68 22.45
C GLY A 299 6.94 18.33 23.59
N ASP A 300 5.70 17.94 23.29
CA ASP A 300 4.71 17.63 24.33
C ASP A 300 4.99 16.27 25.00
N ALA A 301 4.62 16.17 26.28
CA ALA A 301 4.64 14.92 27.02
C ALA A 301 3.68 13.90 26.38
N ILE A 302 4.06 12.62 26.40
CA ILE A 302 3.23 11.55 25.87
C ILE A 302 2.28 11.06 26.98
N PRO A 303 0.96 11.24 26.85
CA PRO A 303 0.00 10.74 27.85
C PRO A 303 0.20 9.26 28.14
N GLY A 304 0.23 8.90 29.43
CA GLY A 304 0.45 7.52 29.88
C GLY A 304 1.91 7.09 30.02
N PHE A 305 2.89 7.90 29.55
CA PHE A 305 4.31 7.57 29.64
C PHE A 305 5.09 8.62 30.43
N ALA A 306 5.27 8.37 31.73
CA ALA A 306 5.96 9.29 32.63
C ALA A 306 7.38 9.61 32.13
N GLY A 307 7.69 10.91 32.00
CA GLY A 307 9.01 11.41 31.62
C GLY A 307 9.30 11.37 30.11
N LEU A 308 8.45 10.77 29.28
CA LEU A 308 8.65 10.75 27.82
C LEU A 308 7.92 11.92 27.15
N THR A 309 8.58 12.48 26.14
CA THR A 309 8.00 13.48 25.24
C THR A 309 8.13 13.04 23.79
N ILE A 310 7.31 13.60 22.91
CA ILE A 310 7.66 13.66 21.49
C ILE A 310 8.86 14.61 21.39
N ALA A 311 9.95 14.20 20.74
CA ALA A 311 11.15 15.03 20.70
C ALA A 311 10.90 16.35 19.97
N ASN A 312 11.50 17.44 20.44
CA ASN A 312 11.53 18.72 19.72
C ASN A 312 12.24 18.53 18.38
N THR A 313 11.92 19.36 17.38
CA THR A 313 12.53 19.33 16.03
C THR A 313 12.39 17.97 15.33
N SER A 314 11.45 17.12 15.78
CA SER A 314 11.23 15.80 15.21
C SER A 314 9.85 15.73 14.59
N SER A 315 9.79 15.18 13.38
CA SER A 315 8.52 14.88 12.73
C SER A 315 8.14 13.43 13.01
N LEU A 316 6.87 13.21 13.34
CA LEU A 316 6.31 11.88 13.33
C LEU A 316 6.38 11.32 11.91
N SER A 317 6.88 10.10 11.78
CA SER A 317 6.81 9.37 10.50
C SER A 317 5.53 8.54 10.47
N PHE A 318 4.84 8.57 9.33
CA PHE A 318 3.58 7.85 9.13
C PHE A 318 3.76 6.76 8.08
N SER A 319 3.06 5.65 8.26
CA SER A 319 2.97 4.60 7.25
C SER A 319 2.11 5.08 6.07
N GLN A 320 2.13 4.34 4.97
CA GLN A 320 1.21 4.58 3.84
C GLN A 320 -0.26 4.47 4.27
N HIS A 321 -0.53 3.57 5.22
CA HIS A 321 -1.81 3.41 5.91
C HIS A 321 -1.66 3.66 7.42
N PRO A 322 -1.69 4.92 7.88
CA PRO A 322 -1.49 5.20 9.29
C PRO A 322 -2.77 5.02 10.11
N MET A 323 -3.96 4.99 9.50
CA MET A 323 -5.22 4.99 10.23
C MET A 323 -6.03 3.71 10.02
N ALA A 324 -6.34 3.00 11.11
CA ALA A 324 -7.28 1.89 11.06
C ALA A 324 -8.76 2.36 11.03
N ASN A 325 -9.67 1.44 10.69
CA ASN A 325 -11.12 1.70 10.67
C ASN A 325 -11.68 2.20 11.99
N ASP A 326 -11.07 1.87 13.12
CA ASP A 326 -11.51 2.30 14.45
C ASP A 326 -10.94 3.68 14.86
N GLY A 327 -10.16 4.33 13.99
CA GLY A 327 -9.50 5.61 14.25
C GLY A 327 -8.14 5.49 14.95
N THR A 328 -7.60 4.29 15.14
CA THR A 328 -6.24 4.11 15.66
C THR A 328 -5.22 4.62 14.64
N ILE A 329 -4.32 5.51 15.06
CA ILE A 329 -3.25 6.08 14.24
C ILE A 329 -1.93 5.38 14.57
N LEU A 330 -1.22 4.84 13.58
CA LEU A 330 0.12 4.28 13.64
C LEU A 330 1.15 5.33 13.20
N PHE A 331 2.23 5.46 13.97
CA PHE A 331 3.32 6.38 13.65
C PHE A 331 4.63 5.93 14.30
N ILE A 332 5.74 6.49 13.84
CA ILE A 332 7.04 6.40 14.50
C ILE A 332 7.34 7.77 15.12
N ALA A 333 7.76 7.77 16.38
CA ALA A 333 8.20 8.96 17.08
C ALA A 333 9.67 8.84 17.48
N THR A 334 10.42 9.93 17.33
CA THR A 334 11.61 10.16 18.13
C THR A 334 11.18 10.60 19.52
N LEU A 335 11.70 9.93 20.55
CA LEU A 335 11.36 10.18 21.94
C LEU A 335 12.37 11.13 22.57
N GLY A 336 11.87 12.11 23.32
CA GLY A 336 12.66 13.01 24.16
C GLY A 336 12.43 12.74 25.65
N GLY A 337 12.74 13.75 26.47
CA GLY A 337 12.58 13.67 27.93
C GLY A 337 13.57 12.70 28.56
N SER A 338 13.08 11.65 29.20
CA SER A 338 13.90 10.62 29.86
C SER A 338 14.50 9.59 28.89
N ALA A 339 14.28 9.72 27.59
CA ALA A 339 14.87 8.85 26.58
C ALA A 339 16.32 9.25 26.25
N ASP A 340 17.16 8.26 25.94
CA ASP A 340 18.56 8.46 25.54
C ASP A 340 18.86 7.81 24.18
N ALA A 341 20.11 7.91 23.72
CA ALA A 341 20.53 7.39 22.42
C ALA A 341 20.30 5.88 22.22
N THR A 342 20.06 5.11 23.29
CA THR A 342 19.81 3.66 23.24
C THR A 342 18.33 3.31 23.17
N ASN A 343 17.41 4.27 23.43
CA ASN A 343 15.97 3.98 23.53
C ASN A 343 15.02 5.09 23.01
N ASN A 344 15.56 6.05 22.24
CA ASN A 344 14.88 7.26 21.77
C ASN A 344 14.04 7.12 20.49
N ALA A 345 13.62 5.94 20.08
CA ALA A 345 12.71 5.77 18.97
C ALA A 345 11.65 4.72 19.31
N ALA A 346 10.40 4.94 18.88
CA ALA A 346 9.31 4.01 19.10
C ALA A 346 8.33 3.97 17.93
N VAL A 347 7.85 2.76 17.64
CA VAL A 347 6.64 2.55 16.85
C VAL A 347 5.47 2.60 17.81
N MET A 348 4.54 3.50 17.55
CA MET A 348 3.46 3.82 18.48
C MET A 348 2.11 3.80 17.79
N THR A 349 1.07 3.65 18.60
CA THR A 349 -0.30 3.95 18.19
C THR A 349 -0.93 4.98 19.11
N GLU A 350 -1.81 5.79 18.55
CA GLU A 350 -2.70 6.67 19.30
C GLU A 350 -4.15 6.33 18.97
N LYS A 351 -4.99 6.30 20.00
CA LYS A 351 -6.44 6.18 19.86
C LYS A 351 -7.13 7.01 20.94
N PHE A 352 -7.79 8.09 20.54
CA PHE A 352 -8.58 8.96 21.43
C PHE A 352 -7.85 9.39 22.72
N GLY A 353 -6.58 9.78 22.60
CA GLY A 353 -5.71 10.27 23.68
C GLY A 353 -4.93 9.16 24.38
N THR A 354 -5.20 7.90 24.07
CA THR A 354 -4.45 6.76 24.60
C THR A 354 -3.32 6.40 23.65
N PHE A 355 -2.09 6.47 24.16
CA PHE A 355 -0.88 6.10 23.43
C PHE A 355 -0.44 4.69 23.83
N ASN A 356 0.05 3.91 22.87
CA ASN A 356 0.68 2.62 23.12
C ASN A 356 2.00 2.53 22.36
N ILE A 357 3.06 2.08 23.02
CA ILE A 357 4.31 1.70 22.36
C ILE A 357 4.15 0.25 21.88
N LEU A 358 4.29 0.03 20.58
CA LEU A 358 4.25 -1.30 19.97
C LEU A 358 5.61 -1.98 19.96
N MET A 359 6.65 -1.19 19.67
CA MET A 359 8.07 -1.57 19.66
C MET A 359 8.91 -0.34 19.98
N ARG A 360 10.01 -0.52 20.68
CA ARG A 360 10.92 0.55 21.10
C ARG A 360 12.36 0.19 20.77
N LYS A 361 13.14 1.20 20.40
CA LYS A 361 14.59 1.10 20.29
C LYS A 361 15.17 0.53 21.58
N GLY A 362 16.04 -0.47 21.46
CA GLY A 362 16.59 -1.25 22.57
C GLY A 362 15.80 -2.53 22.89
N ASP A 363 14.61 -2.74 22.32
CA ASP A 363 13.83 -3.96 22.56
C ASP A 363 14.54 -5.19 21.98
N SER A 364 14.37 -6.33 22.66
CA SER A 364 14.77 -7.63 22.16
C SER A 364 13.95 -8.03 20.93
N ILE A 365 14.61 -8.66 19.96
CA ILE A 365 14.00 -9.17 18.73
C ILE A 365 14.15 -10.70 18.71
N PRO A 366 13.05 -11.47 18.71
CA PRO A 366 13.10 -12.93 18.57
C PRO A 366 13.81 -13.36 17.28
N GLY A 367 14.69 -14.36 17.35
CA GLY A 367 15.52 -14.84 16.24
C GLY A 367 16.77 -13.98 15.94
N ILE A 368 16.94 -12.86 16.65
CA ILE A 368 18.11 -11.98 16.55
C ILE A 368 18.79 -11.91 17.91
N THR A 369 18.15 -11.31 18.90
CA THR A 369 18.73 -11.10 20.24
C THR A 369 19.12 -12.42 20.91
N ASP A 370 18.27 -13.43 20.76
CA ASP A 370 18.43 -14.79 21.28
C ASP A 370 19.13 -15.75 20.29
N SER A 371 19.64 -15.24 19.16
CA SER A 371 20.33 -16.07 18.18
C SER A 371 21.65 -16.62 18.71
N THR A 372 22.03 -17.81 18.28
CA THR A 372 23.36 -18.38 18.54
C THR A 372 24.41 -17.90 17.54
N ASP A 373 24.01 -17.29 16.43
CA ASP A 373 24.92 -16.75 15.43
C ASP A 373 25.52 -15.42 15.92
N PRO A 374 26.86 -15.29 16.05
CA PRO A 374 27.52 -14.10 16.55
C PRO A 374 27.20 -12.80 15.80
N ASN A 375 26.76 -12.88 14.54
CA ASN A 375 26.36 -11.70 13.77
C ASN A 375 25.05 -11.08 14.30
N PHE A 376 24.20 -11.87 14.95
CA PHE A 376 22.87 -11.47 15.43
C PHE A 376 22.76 -11.51 16.96
N ALA A 377 23.49 -12.41 17.61
CA ALA A 377 23.43 -12.67 19.05
C ALA A 377 23.55 -11.36 19.86
N GLY A 378 22.58 -11.16 20.75
CA GLY A 378 22.51 -9.99 21.63
C GLY A 378 22.22 -8.66 20.95
N LYS A 379 22.00 -8.58 19.62
CA LYS A 379 21.60 -7.32 18.97
C LYS A 379 20.17 -6.96 19.35
N VAL A 380 19.88 -5.66 19.35
CA VAL A 380 18.58 -5.10 19.77
C VAL A 380 17.98 -4.25 18.66
N PHE A 381 16.67 -4.01 18.75
CA PHE A 381 15.96 -3.18 17.79
C PHE A 381 16.49 -1.75 17.78
N GLN A 382 16.81 -1.22 16.59
CA GLN A 382 17.21 0.17 16.46
C GLN A 382 15.99 1.04 16.12
N GLN A 383 15.33 0.74 15.01
CA GLN A 383 14.13 1.40 14.53
C GLN A 383 13.63 0.64 13.29
N PRO A 384 12.35 0.74 12.93
CA PRO A 384 11.96 0.34 11.60
C PRO A 384 12.48 1.38 10.60
N ASN A 385 12.58 1.00 9.33
CA ASN A 385 12.76 1.99 8.29
C ASN A 385 11.48 2.83 8.16
N THR A 386 11.63 4.16 8.19
CA THR A 386 10.52 5.12 8.21
C THR A 386 9.64 5.09 6.98
N SER A 387 10.08 4.45 5.90
CA SER A 387 9.31 4.28 4.66
C SER A 387 8.79 2.85 4.48
N ALA A 388 9.08 1.93 5.42
CA ALA A 388 8.77 0.51 5.30
C ALA A 388 8.23 -0.08 6.61
N PHE A 389 7.13 0.51 7.08
CA PHE A 389 6.31 0.00 8.18
C PHE A 389 4.84 0.22 7.85
N VAL A 390 4.02 -0.82 8.02
CA VAL A 390 2.65 -0.86 7.52
C VAL A 390 1.79 -1.70 8.44
N LYS A 391 0.62 -1.20 8.81
CA LYS A 391 -0.37 -1.95 9.59
C LYS A 391 -1.65 -2.11 8.80
N ASN A 392 -2.29 -3.27 8.87
CA ASN A 392 -3.63 -3.47 8.32
C ASN A 392 -4.71 -3.04 9.33
N ARG A 393 -5.99 -3.12 8.93
CA ARG A 393 -7.11 -2.67 9.77
C ARG A 393 -7.33 -3.60 10.97
N ASN A 394 -6.84 -4.84 10.90
CA ASN A 394 -6.98 -5.89 11.91
C ASN A 394 -5.85 -5.91 12.95
N GLY A 395 -4.81 -5.08 12.81
CA GLY A 395 -3.76 -4.96 13.82
C GLY A 395 -2.41 -5.59 13.45
N LEU A 396 -2.33 -6.33 12.35
CA LEU A 396 -1.08 -6.92 11.85
C LEU A 396 -0.18 -5.81 11.31
N LEU A 397 1.00 -5.67 11.88
CA LEU A 397 2.03 -4.72 11.49
C LEU A 397 3.16 -5.48 10.79
N ALA A 398 3.45 -5.16 9.54
CA ALA A 398 4.66 -5.58 8.85
C ALA A 398 5.67 -4.45 8.82
N PHE A 399 6.95 -4.76 9.02
CA PHE A 399 7.98 -3.75 9.06
C PHE A 399 9.33 -4.30 8.65
N GLN A 400 10.09 -3.45 7.99
CA GLN A 400 11.51 -3.65 7.79
C GLN A 400 12.26 -3.04 8.99
N GLY A 401 13.06 -3.85 9.66
CA GLY A 401 13.79 -3.47 10.85
C GLY A 401 15.30 -3.31 10.62
N ILE A 402 15.90 -2.40 11.39
CA ILE A 402 17.35 -2.30 11.57
C ILE A 402 17.65 -2.69 13.01
N PHE A 403 18.72 -3.45 13.23
CA PHE A 403 19.20 -3.78 14.57
C PHE A 403 20.57 -3.17 14.84
N MET A 404 20.87 -2.95 16.12
CA MET A 404 22.08 -2.30 16.62
C MET A 404 22.72 -3.11 17.75
N ASN A 405 23.93 -2.71 18.16
CA ASN A 405 24.53 -3.23 19.39
C ASN A 405 23.74 -2.72 20.62
N PRO A 406 23.73 -3.46 21.74
CA PRO A 406 23.06 -3.04 22.99
C PRO A 406 23.47 -1.67 23.53
N ASP A 407 24.70 -1.23 23.22
CA ASP A 407 25.22 0.08 23.65
C ASP A 407 24.72 1.25 22.78
N GLY A 408 23.88 0.99 21.78
CA GLY A 408 23.37 2.00 20.85
C GLY A 408 24.22 2.22 19.60
N SER A 409 25.39 1.59 19.49
CA SER A 409 26.23 1.71 18.31
C SER A 409 25.67 0.92 17.12
N GLY A 410 25.74 1.53 15.93
CA GLY A 410 25.30 0.90 14.68
C GLY A 410 26.20 -0.27 14.26
N ILE A 411 25.65 -1.21 13.49
CA ILE A 411 26.40 -2.29 12.87
C ILE A 411 27.03 -1.80 11.56
N VAL A 412 28.31 -2.14 11.32
CA VAL A 412 29.07 -1.67 10.16
C VAL A 412 29.16 -2.77 9.10
N SER A 413 28.91 -2.40 7.84
CA SER A 413 29.08 -3.26 6.67
C SER A 413 30.50 -3.87 6.64
N PRO A 414 30.68 -5.16 6.30
CA PRO A 414 29.71 -6.05 5.65
C PRO A 414 28.83 -6.89 6.61
N ALA A 415 28.90 -6.66 7.92
CA ALA A 415 28.07 -7.41 8.86
C ALA A 415 26.57 -7.13 8.61
N PRO A 416 25.69 -8.15 8.76
CA PRO A 416 24.26 -7.96 8.58
C PRO A 416 23.70 -7.02 9.64
N SER A 417 22.75 -6.17 9.25
CA SER A 417 22.14 -5.18 10.16
C SER A 417 20.62 -5.03 9.97
N THR A 418 20.04 -5.83 9.07
CA THR A 418 18.66 -5.66 8.61
C THR A 418 17.88 -6.97 8.68
N PHE A 419 16.58 -6.84 8.94
CA PHE A 419 15.64 -7.95 8.99
C PHE A 419 14.24 -7.50 8.58
N PHE A 420 13.40 -8.44 8.22
CA PHE A 420 11.97 -8.20 7.99
C PHE A 420 11.18 -8.90 9.08
N GLY A 421 10.20 -8.21 9.65
CA GLY A 421 9.44 -8.70 10.78
C GLY A 421 7.96 -8.36 10.66
N VAL A 422 7.17 -9.09 11.43
CA VAL A 422 5.75 -8.81 11.66
C VAL A 422 5.48 -8.73 13.14
N ARG A 423 4.46 -7.97 13.52
CA ARG A 423 3.87 -7.96 14.85
C ARG A 423 2.38 -8.25 14.71
N SER A 424 1.91 -9.32 15.35
CA SER A 424 0.50 -9.68 15.36
C SER A 424 -0.35 -8.64 16.10
N ALA A 425 -1.68 -8.73 15.96
CA ALA A 425 -2.61 -7.86 16.70
C ALA A 425 -2.47 -8.04 18.23
N GLU A 426 -2.20 -9.27 18.67
CA GLU A 426 -1.95 -9.66 20.06
C GLU A 426 -0.59 -9.19 20.57
N GLY A 427 0.29 -8.76 19.67
CA GLY A 427 1.60 -8.19 19.99
C GLY A 427 2.76 -9.16 19.98
N VAL A 428 2.60 -10.32 19.36
CA VAL A 428 3.70 -11.24 19.11
C VAL A 428 4.55 -10.71 17.96
N VAL A 429 5.84 -10.49 18.21
CA VAL A 429 6.81 -10.11 17.17
C VAL A 429 7.44 -11.38 16.59
N THR A 430 7.50 -11.47 15.26
CA THR A 430 8.11 -12.59 14.54
C THR A 430 9.10 -12.07 13.51
N THR A 431 10.34 -12.54 13.58
CA THR A 431 11.34 -12.32 12.53
C THR A 431 11.04 -13.26 11.37
N ILE A 432 10.78 -12.70 10.19
CA ILE A 432 10.43 -13.44 8.98
C ILE A 432 11.68 -13.84 8.19
N LEU A 433 12.62 -12.93 8.05
CA LEU A 433 13.93 -13.18 7.45
C LEU A 433 14.96 -12.19 7.95
N ARG A 434 16.24 -12.56 7.85
CA ARG A 434 17.38 -11.70 8.16
C ARG A 434 18.29 -11.60 6.94
N GLN A 435 19.02 -10.49 6.85
CA GLN A 435 20.08 -10.34 5.87
C GLN A 435 21.09 -11.50 5.99
N GLY A 436 21.42 -12.13 4.87
CA GLY A 436 22.31 -13.29 4.79
C GLY A 436 21.62 -14.64 4.93
N ASP A 437 20.34 -14.70 5.32
CA ASP A 437 19.60 -15.97 5.31
C ASP A 437 19.45 -16.49 3.86
N PRO A 438 19.44 -17.82 3.65
CA PRO A 438 19.13 -18.41 2.35
C PRO A 438 17.74 -18.00 1.86
N VAL A 439 17.60 -17.76 0.56
CA VAL A 439 16.29 -17.43 -0.04
C VAL A 439 15.44 -18.69 -0.12
N VAL A 440 14.25 -18.66 0.48
CA VAL A 440 13.34 -19.82 0.50
C VAL A 440 12.93 -20.21 -0.92
N GLY A 441 12.91 -21.52 -1.20
CA GLY A 441 12.50 -22.06 -2.51
C GLY A 441 13.49 -21.86 -3.65
N LEU A 442 14.58 -21.11 -3.47
CA LEU A 442 15.64 -20.98 -4.47
C LEU A 442 16.77 -21.99 -4.24
N ALA A 443 17.53 -22.26 -5.30
CA ALA A 443 18.70 -23.13 -5.23
C ALA A 443 19.76 -22.57 -4.25
N ALA A 444 20.61 -23.45 -3.74
CA ALA A 444 21.69 -23.06 -2.84
C ALA A 444 22.59 -21.96 -3.44
N GLY A 445 23.05 -21.03 -2.59
CA GLY A 445 23.89 -19.89 -2.97
C GLY A 445 23.13 -18.56 -3.07
N TRP A 446 21.80 -18.59 -3.23
CA TRP A 446 20.97 -17.39 -3.12
C TRP A 446 20.78 -17.00 -1.65
N VAL A 447 21.15 -15.77 -1.31
CA VAL A 447 20.94 -15.18 0.02
C VAL A 447 20.25 -13.83 -0.08
N TYR A 448 19.52 -13.45 0.97
CA TYR A 448 19.00 -12.09 1.08
C TYR A 448 20.15 -11.11 1.30
N SER A 449 20.24 -10.08 0.46
CA SER A 449 21.16 -8.97 0.66
C SER A 449 20.63 -8.01 1.74
N SER A 450 21.26 -6.85 1.90
CA SER A 450 20.69 -5.79 2.72
C SER A 450 19.28 -5.47 2.23
N ILE A 451 18.33 -5.50 3.14
CA ILE A 451 16.93 -5.16 2.85
C ILE A 451 16.58 -3.73 3.26
N ASN A 452 17.58 -2.88 3.56
CA ASN A 452 17.31 -1.52 4.01
C ASN A 452 16.75 -0.63 2.90
N GLY A 453 15.47 -0.27 2.97
CA GLY A 453 14.84 0.67 2.05
C GLY A 453 14.44 0.05 0.71
N SER A 454 14.51 -1.27 0.59
CA SER A 454 14.19 -2.00 -0.64
C SER A 454 12.89 -2.81 -0.56
N THR A 455 12.24 -2.87 0.61
CA THR A 455 11.19 -3.87 0.86
C THR A 455 9.80 -3.49 0.37
N SER A 456 9.41 -2.21 0.38
CA SER A 456 8.08 -1.75 -0.02
C SER A 456 6.93 -2.65 0.50
N PRO A 457 6.82 -2.88 1.83
CA PRO A 457 5.89 -3.84 2.39
C PRO A 457 4.44 -3.42 2.18
N CYS A 458 3.60 -4.41 1.92
CA CYS A 458 2.16 -4.31 1.77
C CYS A 458 1.50 -5.33 2.70
N VAL A 459 0.38 -4.96 3.34
CA VAL A 459 -0.37 -5.89 4.20
C VAL A 459 -1.84 -5.84 3.82
N SER A 460 -2.45 -7.00 3.60
CA SER A 460 -3.89 -7.16 3.38
C SER A 460 -4.61 -7.37 4.72
N ASP A 461 -5.92 -7.14 4.76
CA ASP A 461 -6.73 -7.46 5.94
C ASP A 461 -6.94 -8.97 6.10
N ALA A 462 -6.79 -9.74 5.01
CA ALA A 462 -6.72 -11.20 5.05
C ALA A 462 -5.42 -11.75 5.68
N GLY A 463 -4.56 -10.89 6.26
CA GLY A 463 -3.36 -11.30 6.99
C GLY A 463 -2.16 -11.66 6.10
N VAL A 464 -2.22 -11.34 4.81
CA VAL A 464 -1.12 -11.56 3.88
C VAL A 464 -0.19 -10.36 3.86
N VAL A 465 1.09 -10.63 4.05
CA VAL A 465 2.17 -9.65 3.94
C VAL A 465 2.92 -9.92 2.64
N VAL A 466 3.09 -8.89 1.81
CA VAL A 466 3.85 -8.96 0.56
C VAL A 466 4.95 -7.91 0.61
N PHE A 467 6.16 -8.26 0.21
CA PHE A 467 7.30 -7.34 0.21
C PHE A 467 8.35 -7.78 -0.82
N SER A 468 9.18 -6.85 -1.27
CA SER A 468 10.35 -7.14 -2.08
C SER A 468 11.54 -7.46 -1.19
N ALA A 469 12.43 -8.35 -1.64
CA ALA A 469 13.70 -8.60 -0.97
C ALA A 469 14.81 -8.62 -2.02
N SER A 470 15.86 -7.84 -1.78
CA SER A 470 17.08 -7.90 -2.59
C SER A 470 17.77 -9.25 -2.36
N ILE A 471 18.15 -9.92 -3.44
CA ILE A 471 18.77 -11.24 -3.42
C ILE A 471 20.08 -11.22 -4.20
N VAL A 472 21.03 -12.04 -3.79
CA VAL A 472 22.33 -12.17 -4.46
C VAL A 472 22.79 -13.62 -4.45
N ASN A 473 23.45 -14.04 -5.53
CA ASN A 473 24.15 -15.30 -5.63
C ASN A 473 25.57 -15.05 -6.16
N ALA A 474 26.53 -15.02 -5.23
CA ALA A 474 27.93 -14.74 -5.55
C ALA A 474 28.59 -15.84 -6.40
N THR A 475 28.06 -17.07 -6.39
CA THR A 475 28.64 -18.21 -7.13
C THR A 475 28.41 -18.08 -8.63
N ILE A 476 27.22 -17.65 -9.04
CA ILE A 476 26.85 -17.43 -10.45
C ILE A 476 26.88 -15.95 -10.87
N GLN A 477 27.36 -15.07 -9.97
CA GLN A 477 27.48 -13.63 -10.19
C GLN A 477 26.17 -12.99 -10.66
N GLU A 478 25.08 -13.33 -9.97
CA GLU A 478 23.76 -12.74 -10.19
C GLU A 478 23.29 -11.98 -8.95
N ASP A 479 22.55 -10.91 -9.21
CA ASP A 479 21.79 -10.16 -8.22
C ASP A 479 20.38 -9.86 -8.74
N GLY A 480 19.52 -9.40 -7.85
CA GLY A 480 18.17 -9.03 -8.23
C GLY A 480 17.24 -8.84 -7.05
N SER A 481 15.96 -9.05 -7.31
CA SER A 481 14.89 -8.91 -6.32
C SER A 481 13.91 -10.08 -6.41
N ALA A 482 13.52 -10.60 -5.26
CA ALA A 482 12.38 -11.51 -5.12
C ALA A 482 11.16 -10.74 -4.59
N ILE A 483 9.98 -11.07 -5.09
CA ILE A 483 8.71 -10.71 -4.47
C ILE A 483 8.35 -11.83 -3.52
N MET A 484 8.24 -11.49 -2.24
CA MET A 484 8.00 -12.39 -1.14
C MET A 484 6.56 -12.26 -0.67
N ALA A 485 5.97 -13.35 -0.20
CA ALA A 485 4.78 -13.33 0.61
C ALA A 485 4.98 -14.08 1.92
N TRP A 486 4.28 -13.63 2.95
CA TRP A 486 4.18 -14.31 4.24
C TRP A 486 2.76 -14.19 4.77
N ASP A 487 2.26 -15.27 5.33
CA ASP A 487 1.08 -15.28 6.19
C ASP A 487 1.25 -16.39 7.24
N ALA A 488 0.43 -16.36 8.29
CA ALA A 488 0.56 -17.30 9.40
C ALA A 488 0.31 -18.77 8.99
N ALA A 489 -0.49 -19.01 7.94
CA ALA A 489 -0.86 -20.35 7.50
C ALA A 489 0.20 -20.99 6.60
N ASN A 490 0.77 -20.21 5.68
CA ASN A 490 1.66 -20.71 4.62
C ASN A 490 3.13 -20.37 4.86
N GLY A 491 3.44 -19.50 5.83
CA GLY A 491 4.80 -19.02 6.08
C GLY A 491 5.39 -18.22 4.90
N LEU A 492 6.71 -18.04 4.94
CA LEU A 492 7.45 -17.26 3.96
C LEU A 492 7.62 -18.03 2.65
N ARG A 493 7.32 -17.38 1.52
CA ARG A 493 7.42 -17.95 0.18
C ARG A 493 7.84 -16.91 -0.86
N VAL A 494 8.52 -17.36 -1.92
CA VAL A 494 8.81 -16.54 -3.11
C VAL A 494 7.61 -16.62 -4.06
N LEU A 495 7.14 -15.47 -4.53
CA LEU A 495 6.07 -15.35 -5.53
C LEU A 495 6.62 -15.11 -6.93
N ALA A 496 7.66 -14.30 -7.04
CA ALA A 496 8.29 -13.95 -8.31
C ALA A 496 9.76 -13.58 -8.08
N LYS A 497 10.60 -13.75 -9.10
CA LYS A 497 12.01 -13.38 -9.07
C LYS A 497 12.40 -12.66 -10.35
N ALA A 498 13.11 -11.54 -10.19
CA ALA A 498 13.79 -10.85 -11.27
C ALA A 498 15.29 -10.79 -10.98
N THR A 499 16.13 -11.05 -11.99
CA THR A 499 17.59 -11.01 -11.82
C THR A 499 18.29 -10.35 -13.01
N THR A 500 19.48 -9.84 -12.73
CA THR A 500 20.39 -9.30 -13.72
C THR A 500 21.71 -10.05 -13.69
N SER A 501 22.27 -10.28 -14.87
CA SER A 501 23.63 -10.78 -15.05
C SER A 501 24.19 -10.28 -16.36
N SER A 502 25.38 -9.68 -16.32
CA SER A 502 26.11 -9.28 -17.52
C SER A 502 27.47 -9.98 -17.63
N VAL A 503 27.70 -11.02 -16.83
CA VAL A 503 29.01 -11.69 -16.76
C VAL A 503 28.97 -13.05 -17.43
N SER A 504 29.61 -13.14 -18.59
CA SER A 504 29.81 -14.41 -19.29
C SER A 504 30.63 -15.40 -18.45
N PRO A 505 30.28 -16.70 -18.40
CA PRO A 505 29.25 -17.39 -19.20
C PRO A 505 27.84 -17.41 -18.56
N PHE A 506 27.62 -16.73 -17.44
CA PHE A 506 26.34 -16.71 -16.75
C PHE A 506 25.35 -15.77 -17.45
N GLY A 507 24.06 -16.11 -17.38
CA GLY A 507 22.97 -15.32 -17.93
C GLY A 507 21.83 -15.22 -16.92
N PRO A 508 20.98 -14.18 -16.99
CA PRO A 508 19.96 -13.93 -15.99
C PRO A 508 18.98 -15.11 -15.85
N THR A 509 18.67 -15.46 -14.62
CA THR A 509 17.75 -16.57 -14.25
C THR A 509 16.39 -16.09 -13.75
N GLY A 510 16.00 -14.83 -13.98
CA GLY A 510 14.68 -14.32 -13.62
C GLY A 510 13.53 -15.16 -14.18
N ASP A 511 12.35 -15.03 -13.57
CA ASP A 511 11.19 -15.83 -13.96
C ASP A 511 10.75 -15.51 -15.40
N THR A 512 10.37 -16.55 -16.14
CA THR A 512 10.00 -16.44 -17.56
C THR A 512 8.51 -16.49 -17.81
N ASN A 513 7.70 -16.85 -16.80
CA ASN A 513 6.25 -16.97 -16.91
C ASN A 513 5.54 -15.63 -17.20
N PHE A 514 6.19 -14.48 -16.98
CA PHE A 514 5.60 -13.15 -17.24
C PHE A 514 5.85 -12.62 -18.66
N THR A 515 7.08 -12.72 -19.16
CA THR A 515 7.50 -12.10 -20.43
C THR A 515 7.90 -13.11 -21.50
N GLY A 516 7.98 -14.40 -21.16
CA GLY A 516 8.54 -15.45 -22.01
C GLY A 516 10.08 -15.48 -22.02
N THR A 517 10.73 -14.48 -21.42
CA THR A 517 12.17 -14.33 -21.24
C THR A 517 12.49 -14.08 -19.77
N PRO A 518 13.74 -14.23 -19.30
CA PRO A 518 14.06 -13.95 -17.90
C PRO A 518 13.74 -12.51 -17.51
N CYS A 519 12.84 -12.31 -16.54
CA CYS A 519 12.52 -10.99 -16.02
C CYS A 519 13.74 -10.37 -15.32
N ASN A 520 14.00 -9.10 -15.58
CA ASN A 520 15.05 -8.32 -14.93
C ASN A 520 14.51 -7.24 -13.99
N ALA A 521 13.19 -7.03 -13.97
CA ALA A 521 12.52 -6.29 -12.90
C ALA A 521 11.16 -6.91 -12.58
N CYS A 522 10.88 -7.10 -11.29
CA CYS A 522 9.57 -7.39 -10.74
C CYS A 522 9.34 -6.35 -9.63
N THR A 523 8.40 -5.44 -9.84
CA THR A 523 8.19 -4.32 -8.92
C THR A 523 6.83 -4.45 -8.26
N LEU A 524 6.83 -4.55 -6.92
CA LEU A 524 5.65 -4.16 -6.15
C LEU A 524 5.38 -2.71 -6.44
N ILE A 525 4.11 -2.35 -6.59
CA ILE A 525 3.79 -1.03 -7.08
C ILE A 525 4.13 -0.02 -5.96
N GLY A 526 4.91 1.00 -6.30
CA GLY A 526 5.34 2.04 -5.35
C GLY A 526 4.20 3.01 -5.00
N SER A 527 4.54 4.08 -4.28
CA SER A 527 3.62 5.12 -3.73
C SER A 527 2.79 5.93 -4.75
N THR A 528 2.81 5.58 -6.04
CA THR A 528 2.25 6.39 -7.13
C THR A 528 0.93 5.86 -7.71
N GLY A 529 0.36 4.81 -7.09
CA GLY A 529 -1.04 4.42 -7.18
C GLY A 529 -1.56 4.12 -5.77
N ASN A 530 -2.88 4.08 -5.58
CA ASN A 530 -3.48 3.79 -4.27
C ASN A 530 -4.68 2.86 -4.41
N ASN A 531 -4.67 1.76 -3.64
CA ASN A 531 -5.77 0.80 -3.60
C ASN A 531 -6.70 1.17 -2.44
N GLY A 532 -7.93 1.60 -2.71
CA GLY A 532 -8.89 1.92 -1.67
C GLY A 532 -8.57 3.14 -0.82
N ASP A 533 -9.35 3.26 0.25
CA ASP A 533 -9.38 4.35 1.22
C ASP A 533 -8.16 4.30 2.18
N GLY A 534 -6.98 4.11 1.58
CA GLY A 534 -5.68 4.03 2.23
C GLY A 534 -4.95 2.70 2.09
N GLY A 535 -5.28 1.83 1.13
CA GLY A 535 -4.57 0.57 0.94
C GLY A 535 -3.25 0.68 0.17
N HIS A 536 -2.50 -0.42 0.17
CA HIS A 536 -1.17 -0.49 -0.43
C HIS A 536 -1.26 -0.64 -1.93
N THR A 537 -0.33 -0.03 -2.65
CA THR A 537 -0.37 -0.12 -4.09
C THR A 537 -0.21 -1.56 -4.55
N GLY A 538 -1.21 -2.03 -5.27
CA GLY A 538 -1.19 -3.35 -5.85
C GLY A 538 -1.59 -4.49 -4.91
N LEU A 539 -1.97 -4.27 -3.65
CA LEU A 539 -2.53 -5.32 -2.77
C LEU A 539 -3.91 -4.91 -2.25
N SER A 540 -4.96 -5.67 -2.60
CA SER A 540 -6.30 -5.46 -2.06
C SER A 540 -6.42 -5.96 -0.61
N SER A 541 -7.46 -5.49 0.10
CA SER A 541 -7.77 -5.91 1.46
C SER A 541 -7.99 -7.42 1.60
N ASN A 542 -8.54 -8.08 0.58
CA ASN A 542 -8.73 -9.53 0.56
C ASN A 542 -7.56 -10.33 -0.05
N GLY A 543 -6.44 -9.70 -0.41
CA GLY A 543 -5.23 -10.40 -0.82
C GLY A 543 -5.08 -10.67 -2.32
N TRP A 544 -5.84 -10.00 -3.20
CA TRP A 544 -5.43 -9.88 -4.59
C TRP A 544 -4.19 -9.01 -4.69
N LEU A 545 -3.14 -9.53 -5.31
CA LEU A 545 -1.90 -8.83 -5.62
C LEU A 545 -1.82 -8.57 -7.12
N THR A 546 -1.35 -7.39 -7.51
CA THR A 546 -0.87 -7.09 -8.86
C THR A 546 0.55 -6.53 -8.80
N LEU A 547 1.35 -6.85 -9.84
CA LEU A 547 2.69 -6.32 -10.02
C LEU A 547 2.97 -5.99 -11.48
N ARG A 548 4.09 -5.29 -11.70
CA ARG A 548 4.72 -5.17 -13.01
C ARG A 548 5.94 -6.06 -13.05
N ALA A 549 6.05 -6.86 -14.11
CA ALA A 549 7.23 -7.64 -14.43
C ALA A 549 7.75 -7.20 -15.81
N SER A 550 9.06 -7.17 -16.01
CA SER A 550 9.63 -6.77 -17.29
C SER A 550 10.94 -7.48 -17.61
N ASP A 551 11.16 -7.62 -18.91
CA ASP A 551 12.46 -7.73 -19.53
C ASP A 551 12.71 -6.42 -20.29
N SER A 552 13.44 -5.51 -19.65
CA SER A 552 13.77 -4.21 -20.25
C SER A 552 14.72 -4.32 -21.44
N VAL A 553 15.46 -5.43 -21.59
CA VAL A 553 16.38 -5.63 -22.72
C VAL A 553 15.60 -5.96 -23.98
N SER A 554 14.57 -6.81 -23.86
CA SER A 554 13.66 -7.16 -24.95
C SER A 554 12.49 -6.18 -25.11
N ALA A 555 12.42 -5.15 -24.26
CA ALA A 555 11.31 -4.19 -24.19
C ALA A 555 9.93 -4.85 -23.99
N ILE A 556 9.86 -5.90 -23.17
CA ILE A 556 8.61 -6.61 -22.83
C ILE A 556 8.22 -6.25 -21.40
N TYR A 557 7.03 -5.69 -21.24
CA TYR A 557 6.49 -5.27 -19.95
C TYR A 557 5.13 -5.94 -19.75
N THR A 558 4.94 -6.60 -18.62
CA THR A 558 3.72 -7.33 -18.29
C THR A 558 3.14 -6.80 -16.97
N VAL A 559 1.83 -6.65 -16.91
CA VAL A 559 1.09 -6.54 -15.65
C VAL A 559 0.47 -7.89 -15.36
N ALA A 560 0.70 -8.40 -14.16
CA ALA A 560 0.18 -9.69 -13.72
C ALA A 560 -0.58 -9.55 -12.41
N ARG A 561 -1.45 -10.52 -12.12
CA ARG A 561 -2.13 -10.65 -10.82
C ARG A 561 -2.07 -12.05 -10.27
N ILE A 562 -2.21 -12.16 -8.96
CA ILE A 562 -2.29 -13.42 -8.22
C ILE A 562 -3.19 -13.22 -7.01
N TYR A 563 -3.96 -14.22 -6.64
CA TYR A 563 -4.73 -14.20 -5.41
C TYR A 563 -3.92 -14.88 -4.30
N LEU A 564 -3.61 -14.13 -3.25
CA LEU A 564 -2.85 -14.60 -2.08
C LEU A 564 -3.69 -14.65 -0.82
N GLY A 565 -4.86 -14.03 -0.84
CA GLY A 565 -5.80 -14.08 0.27
C GLY A 565 -6.00 -15.51 0.70
N ALA A 566 -6.24 -15.72 1.99
CA ALA A 566 -6.71 -17.00 2.45
C ALA A 566 -7.90 -17.38 1.55
N THR A 567 -7.74 -18.45 0.77
CA THR A 567 -8.80 -19.45 0.79
C THR A 567 -8.92 -19.75 2.26
N GLY A 568 -9.94 -19.16 2.92
CA GLY A 568 -10.14 -19.26 4.37
C GLY A 568 -9.79 -20.67 4.82
N VAL A 569 -9.14 -20.80 5.99
CA VAL A 569 -8.75 -22.09 6.61
C VAL A 569 -9.44 -23.22 5.88
N PRO A 570 -8.74 -24.03 5.05
CA PRO A 570 -9.38 -24.87 4.05
C PRO A 570 -10.65 -25.41 4.66
N CYS A 571 -11.77 -25.03 4.07
CA CYS A 571 -13.09 -25.41 4.50
C CYS A 571 -13.40 -26.60 3.60
N PRO A 572 -12.80 -27.79 3.81
CA PRO A 572 -12.99 -28.93 2.89
C PRO A 572 -14.47 -29.33 2.80
N SER A 573 -15.29 -28.86 3.73
CA SER A 573 -16.75 -28.98 3.73
C SER A 573 -17.49 -28.01 2.79
N ASP A 574 -16.85 -26.98 2.27
CA ASP A 574 -17.34 -26.09 1.21
C ASP A 574 -16.90 -26.67 -0.14
N LEU A 575 -17.74 -27.54 -0.70
CA LEU A 575 -17.46 -28.34 -1.88
C LEU A 575 -17.77 -27.59 -3.18
N ASN A 576 -18.53 -26.50 -3.12
CA ASN A 576 -18.81 -25.64 -4.27
C ASN A 576 -17.95 -24.36 -4.30
N ALA A 577 -17.15 -24.12 -3.25
CA ALA A 577 -16.25 -22.97 -3.07
C ALA A 577 -16.97 -21.61 -3.06
N ASP A 578 -18.19 -21.55 -2.52
CA ASP A 578 -18.97 -20.32 -2.40
C ASP A 578 -18.71 -19.53 -1.09
N GLY A 579 -17.88 -20.09 -0.21
CA GLY A 579 -17.48 -19.50 1.07
C GLY A 579 -18.42 -19.82 2.23
N SER A 580 -19.40 -20.71 2.06
CA SER A 580 -20.31 -21.14 3.11
C SER A 580 -20.71 -22.62 2.98
N VAL A 581 -20.56 -23.40 4.06
CA VAL A 581 -21.02 -24.79 4.10
C VAL A 581 -22.53 -24.82 4.27
N THR A 582 -23.24 -25.14 3.18
CA THR A 582 -24.69 -25.10 3.10
C THR A 582 -25.27 -26.35 2.42
N ALA A 583 -26.57 -26.33 2.12
CA ALA A 583 -27.25 -27.46 1.47
C ALA A 583 -26.69 -27.84 0.08
N PRO A 584 -26.24 -26.89 -0.77
CA PRO A 584 -25.43 -27.18 -1.95
C PRO A 584 -24.25 -28.13 -1.70
N ASP A 585 -23.43 -27.88 -0.67
CA ASP A 585 -22.26 -28.71 -0.35
C ASP A 585 -22.67 -30.10 0.10
N LEU A 586 -23.69 -30.18 0.96
CA LEU A 586 -24.27 -31.47 1.35
C LEU A 586 -24.76 -32.27 0.14
N SER A 587 -25.34 -31.60 -0.85
CA SER A 587 -25.83 -32.24 -2.08
C SER A 587 -24.67 -32.78 -2.92
N ILE A 588 -23.54 -32.07 -2.99
CA ILE A 588 -22.32 -32.52 -3.65
C ILE A 588 -21.74 -33.74 -2.93
N LEU A 589 -21.63 -33.69 -1.60
CA LEU A 589 -21.12 -34.80 -0.79
C LEU A 589 -21.94 -36.08 -0.99
N LEU A 590 -23.27 -35.98 -0.89
CA LEU A 590 -24.17 -37.14 -1.06
C LEU A 590 -24.15 -37.69 -2.49
N SER A 591 -23.92 -36.83 -3.49
CA SER A 591 -23.79 -37.26 -4.89
C SER A 591 -22.48 -38.00 -5.16
N ALA A 592 -21.46 -37.78 -4.31
CA ALA A 592 -20.13 -38.40 -4.41
C ALA A 592 -19.94 -39.62 -3.49
N TRP A 593 -21.02 -40.14 -2.87
CA TRP A 593 -20.93 -41.22 -1.88
C TRP A 593 -20.20 -42.46 -2.41
N GLY A 594 -19.22 -42.95 -1.65
CA GLY A 594 -18.39 -44.10 -2.04
C GLY A 594 -17.30 -43.78 -3.09
N THR A 595 -17.08 -42.50 -3.42
CA THR A 595 -16.01 -42.03 -4.33
C THR A 595 -15.10 -41.02 -3.62
N GLY A 596 -14.02 -40.56 -4.24
CA GLY A 596 -13.18 -39.47 -3.69
C GLY A 596 -13.75 -38.05 -3.86
N GLY A 597 -14.92 -37.88 -4.49
CA GLY A 597 -15.43 -36.56 -4.88
C GLY A 597 -15.98 -35.68 -3.74
N GLY A 598 -16.21 -36.23 -2.55
CA GLY A 598 -16.64 -35.53 -1.34
C GLY A 598 -15.86 -36.01 -0.11
N ASP A 599 -14.62 -36.45 -0.33
CA ASP A 599 -13.68 -36.91 0.71
C ASP A 599 -13.10 -35.69 1.45
N ILE A 600 -13.68 -35.37 2.59
CA ILE A 600 -13.36 -34.20 3.41
C ILE A 600 -12.20 -34.52 4.36
N ASN A 601 -12.09 -35.77 4.81
CA ASN A 601 -11.06 -36.19 5.77
C ASN A 601 -9.76 -36.71 5.11
N GLY A 602 -9.77 -36.93 3.79
CA GLY A 602 -8.63 -37.37 2.99
C GLY A 602 -8.33 -38.88 3.05
N ASP A 603 -9.30 -39.72 3.40
CA ASP A 603 -9.14 -41.18 3.51
C ASP A 603 -9.30 -41.94 2.19
N GLY A 604 -9.68 -41.23 1.12
CA GLY A 604 -9.88 -41.74 -0.23
C GLY A 604 -11.31 -42.19 -0.53
N THR A 605 -12.29 -42.04 0.39
CA THR A 605 -13.69 -42.42 0.15
C THR A 605 -14.70 -41.59 0.94
N THR A 606 -15.63 -40.94 0.23
CA THR A 606 -16.77 -40.19 0.79
C THR A 606 -17.72 -41.13 1.55
N ASN A 607 -17.77 -40.97 2.87
CA ASN A 607 -18.58 -41.80 3.75
C ASN A 607 -19.21 -40.99 4.91
N ALA A 608 -19.73 -41.69 5.92
CA ALA A 608 -20.40 -41.06 7.05
C ALA A 608 -19.51 -40.15 7.89
N ILE A 609 -18.19 -40.34 7.86
CA ILE A 609 -17.20 -39.49 8.55
C ILE A 609 -17.10 -38.13 7.84
N ASP A 610 -17.08 -38.09 6.50
CA ASP A 610 -17.10 -36.85 5.73
C ASP A 610 -18.40 -36.08 5.93
N LEU A 611 -19.53 -36.80 5.94
CA LEU A 611 -20.82 -36.18 6.25
C LEU A 611 -20.83 -35.53 7.64
N ALA A 612 -20.26 -36.20 8.65
CA ALA A 612 -20.15 -35.63 9.99
C ALA A 612 -19.23 -34.40 10.02
N ALA A 613 -18.13 -34.42 9.25
CA ALA A 613 -17.24 -33.26 9.10
C ALA A 613 -17.96 -32.07 8.44
N LEU A 614 -18.73 -32.31 7.36
CA LEU A 614 -19.53 -31.29 6.69
C LEU A 614 -20.55 -30.65 7.63
N LEU A 615 -21.34 -31.46 8.35
CA LEU A 615 -22.34 -30.94 9.28
C LEU A 615 -21.73 -30.20 10.47
N SER A 616 -20.51 -30.58 10.88
CA SER A 616 -19.78 -29.89 11.95
C SER A 616 -19.26 -28.51 11.52
N ALA A 617 -19.08 -28.31 10.21
CA ALA A 617 -18.61 -27.06 9.61
C ALA A 617 -19.76 -26.16 9.08
N TRP A 618 -21.02 -26.50 9.37
CA TRP A 618 -22.19 -25.82 8.79
C TRP A 618 -22.22 -24.31 9.08
N GLY A 619 -22.41 -23.50 8.04
CA GLY A 619 -22.42 -22.04 8.11
C GLY A 619 -21.28 -21.39 7.34
N ALA A 620 -21.01 -20.11 7.60
CA ALA A 620 -19.93 -19.39 6.95
C ALA A 620 -18.58 -20.03 7.31
N CYS A 621 -17.74 -20.26 6.31
CA CYS A 621 -16.39 -20.77 6.56
C CYS A 621 -15.61 -19.74 7.41
N PRO A 622 -14.73 -20.18 8.33
CA PRO A 622 -13.86 -19.29 9.08
C PRO A 622 -13.02 -18.45 8.10
N GLN A 623 -13.20 -17.13 8.15
CA GLN A 623 -12.44 -16.18 7.34
C GLN A 623 -11.03 -15.97 7.89
#